data_AF-A0A662CNV1-F1
#
_entry.id   AF-A0A662CNV1-F1
#
_cell.length_a   1.000
_cell.length_b   1.000
_cell.length_c   1.000
_cell.angle_alpha   90.00
_cell.angle_beta   90.00
_cell.angle_gamma   90.00
#
_symmetry.space_group_name_H-M   'P 1'
#
loop_
_entity.id
_entity.type
_entity.pdbx_description
1 polymer ?
#
loop_
_entity_poly.entity_id
_entity_poly.type
_entity_poly.pdbx_seq_one_letter_code
_entity_poly.pdbx_strand_id
1 'polypeptide(L)' 'MISNIPEIVLGLVAVSRDCFPLELSQSRRNKVYEECQKLALPVIEIRTIVEKEADVQNVLEEVKA' A
#
# COMPACT_ATOMS: atom_id res chain seq x y z
N MET A 1 0.27 5.89 29.76
CA MET A 1 0.39 5.96 28.29
C MET A 1 1.81 6.45 28.02
N ILE A 2 2.63 5.69 27.30
CA ILE A 2 4.06 6.01 27.12
C ILE A 2 4.17 7.07 26.02
N SER A 3 4.41 8.33 26.38
CA SER A 3 4.32 9.51 25.47
C SER A 3 5.51 9.71 24.54
N ASN A 4 6.31 8.68 24.26
CA ASN A 4 7.54 8.82 23.46
C ASN A 4 7.83 7.60 22.57
N ILE A 5 6.80 6.79 22.26
CA ILE A 5 6.93 5.68 21.30
C ILE A 5 6.28 6.14 20.00
N PRO A 6 6.99 6.07 18.86
CA PRO A 6 6.41 6.44 17.57
C PRO A 6 5.31 5.45 17.19
N GLU A 7 4.19 5.97 16.72
CA GLU A 7 3.15 5.15 16.09
C GLU A 7 3.62 4.77 14.68
N ILE A 8 3.67 3.47 14.41
CA ILE A 8 4.11 2.92 13.13
C ILE A 8 2.88 2.51 12.34
N VAL A 9 2.69 3.13 11.18
CA VAL A 9 1.65 2.76 10.21
C VAL A 9 2.30 2.00 9.06
N LEU A 10 1.80 0.80 8.76
CA LEU A 10 2.33 -0.03 7.67
C LEU A 10 1.55 0.26 6.39
N GLY A 11 2.23 0.67 5.32
CA GLY A 11 1.61 0.90 4.01
C GLY A 11 1.81 -0.29 3.06
N LEU A 12 0.75 -0.71 2.38
CA LEU A 12 0.79 -1.72 1.33
C LEU A 12 0.56 -1.09 -0.05
N VAL A 13 1.58 -1.14 -0.90
CA VAL A 13 1.56 -0.61 -2.29
C VAL A 13 1.86 -1.70 -3.30
N ALA A 14 1.28 -1.59 -4.50
CA ALA A 14 1.59 -2.48 -5.62
C ALA A 14 2.42 -1.76 -6.68
N VAL A 15 3.34 -2.50 -7.30
CA VAL A 15 4.20 -2.01 -8.38
C VAL A 15 3.95 -2.88 -9.60
N SER A 16 3.80 -2.26 -10.78
CA SER A 16 3.56 -2.98 -12.04
C SER A 16 4.43 -2.36 -13.12
N ARG A 17 5.51 -3.03 -13.54
CA ARG A 17 6.36 -2.57 -14.64
C ARG A 17 6.47 -3.62 -15.73
N ASP A 18 6.39 -3.16 -16.98
CA ASP A 18 6.92 -3.76 -18.22
C ASP A 18 6.56 -5.22 -18.58
N CYS A 19 5.74 -5.95 -17.81
CA CYS A 19 5.37 -7.32 -18.19
C CYS A 19 4.07 -7.88 -17.59
N PHE A 20 3.32 -7.10 -16.80
CA PHE A 20 2.13 -7.58 -16.08
C PHE A 20 0.93 -6.64 -16.23
N PRO A 21 -0.31 -7.18 -16.36
CA PRO A 21 -1.52 -6.37 -16.38
C PRO A 21 -1.70 -5.62 -15.07
N LEU A 22 -2.09 -4.35 -15.15
CA LEU A 22 -2.39 -3.51 -13.98
C LEU A 22 -3.44 -4.14 -13.07
N GLU A 23 -4.47 -4.76 -13.66
CA GLU A 23 -5.53 -5.47 -12.94
C GLU A 23 -5.00 -6.64 -12.11
N LEU A 24 -3.93 -7.32 -12.56
CA LEU A 24 -3.32 -8.42 -11.83
C LEU A 24 -2.62 -7.91 -10.56
N SER A 25 -1.90 -6.80 -10.69
CA SER A 25 -1.23 -6.13 -9.57
C SER A 25 -2.25 -5.60 -8.56
N GLN A 26 -3.35 -5.02 -9.03
CA GLN A 26 -4.47 -4.59 -8.19
C GLN A 26 -5.12 -5.77 -7.45
N SER A 27 -5.49 -6.83 -8.17
CA SER A 27 -6.15 -8.01 -7.58
C SER A 27 -5.28 -8.68 -6.51
N ARG A 28 -3.97 -8.78 -6.75
CA ARG A 28 -3.03 -9.36 -5.79
C ARG A 28 -2.90 -8.50 -4.53
N ARG A 29 -2.79 -7.18 -4.67
CA ARG A 29 -2.76 -6.25 -3.52
C ARG A 29 -4.01 -6.39 -2.68
N ASN A 30 -5.18 -6.39 -3.31
CA ASN A 30 -6.46 -6.50 -2.61
C ASN A 30 -6.55 -7.79 -1.79
N LYS A 31 -6.15 -8.93 -2.37
CA LYS A 31 -6.11 -10.22 -1.65
C LYS A 31 -5.19 -10.19 -0.44
N VAL A 32 -4.00 -9.59 -0.56
CA VAL A 32 -3.09 -9.44 0.58
C VAL A 32 -3.71 -8.55 1.65
N TYR A 33 -4.31 -7.42 1.26
CA TYR A 33 -4.99 -6.52 2.18
C TYR A 33 -6.17 -7.18 2.90
N GLU A 34 -6.97 -7.98 2.19
CA GLU A 34 -8.07 -8.77 2.77
C GLU A 34 -7.56 -9.75 3.83
N GLU A 35 -6.47 -10.48 3.57
CA GLU A 35 -5.88 -11.36 4.57
C GLU A 35 -5.29 -10.58 5.76
N CYS A 36 -4.66 -9.42 5.52
CA CYS A 36 -4.20 -8.53 6.58
C CYS A 36 -5.35 -8.05 7.47
N GLN A 37 -6.49 -7.70 6.88
CA GLN A 37 -7.69 -7.31 7.63
C GLN A 37 -8.27 -8.46 8.45
N LYS A 38 -8.29 -9.69 7.91
CA LYS A 38 -8.72 -10.89 8.67
C LYS A 38 -7.86 -11.13 9.91
N LEU A 39 -6.58 -10.81 9.82
CA LEU A 39 -5.62 -10.92 10.92
C LEU A 39 -5.58 -9.66 11.81
N ALA A 40 -6.44 -8.66 11.56
CA ALA A 40 -6.49 -7.39 12.27
C ALA A 40 -5.13 -6.66 12.33
N LEU A 41 -4.33 -6.78 11.26
CA LEU A 41 -3.04 -6.10 11.16
C LEU A 41 -3.25 -4.60 10.85
N PRO A 42 -2.49 -3.69 11.49
CA PRO A 42 -2.60 -2.25 11.27
C PRO A 42 -1.88 -1.85 9.97
N VAL A 43 -2.46 -2.24 8.83
CA VAL A 43 -1.95 -1.97 7.49
C VAL A 43 -2.93 -1.06 6.76
N ILE A 44 -2.44 -0.04 6.05
CA ILE A 44 -3.22 0.80 5.14
C ILE A 44 -3.02 0.36 3.70
N GLU A 45 -4.09 0.36 2.92
CA GLU A 45 -4.03 0.09 1.49
C GLU A 45 -3.73 1.38 0.72
N ILE A 46 -2.64 1.39 -0.05
CA ILE A 46 -2.32 2.48 -0.99
C ILE A 46 -2.88 2.10 -2.35
N ARG A 47 -3.79 2.91 -2.87
CA ARG A 47 -4.55 2.62 -4.08
C ARG A 47 -3.77 2.85 -5.35
N THR A 48 -2.87 3.84 -5.36
CA THR A 48 -1.97 4.07 -6.49
C THR A 48 -1.09 2.85 -6.74
N ILE A 49 -1.06 2.41 -8.00
CA ILE A 49 -0.14 1.38 -8.49
C ILE A 49 1.04 2.12 -9.12
N VAL A 50 2.25 1.76 -8.71
CA VAL A 50 3.46 2.41 -9.21
C VAL A 50 3.89 1.72 -10.50
N GLU A 51 3.77 2.42 -11.63
CA GLU A 51 4.29 1.94 -12.92
C GLU A 51 5.54 2.71 -13.34
N LYS A 52 5.67 3.95 -12.89
CA LYS A 52 6.79 4.84 -13.18
C LYS A 52 7.12 5.71 -11.98
N GLU A 53 8.26 6.38 -12.04
CA GLU A 53 8.73 7.28 -10.98
C GLU A 53 7.73 8.40 -10.67
N ALA A 54 6.97 8.88 -11.66
CA ALA A 54 5.96 9.92 -11.44
C ALA A 54 4.82 9.47 -10.51
N ASP A 55 4.49 8.18 -10.45
CA ASP A 55 3.40 7.67 -9.61
C ASP A 55 3.80 7.62 -8.12
N VAL A 56 5.10 7.64 -7.83
CA VAL A 56 5.63 7.67 -6.47
C VAL A 56 5.15 8.92 -5.73
N GLN A 57 4.99 10.05 -6.43
CA GLN A 57 4.50 11.27 -5.81
C GLN A 57 3.07 11.09 -5.28
N ASN A 58 2.19 10.44 -6.05
CA ASN A 58 0.82 10.16 -5.63
C ASN A 58 0.78 9.19 -4.44
N VAL A 59 1.67 8.17 -4.44
CA VAL A 59 1.83 7.26 -3.29
C VAL A 59 2.25 8.03 -2.04
N LEU A 60 3.18 8.96 -2.15
CA LEU A 60 3.64 9.76 -1.02
C LEU A 60 2.54 10.69 -0.48
N GLU A 61 1.64 11.17 -1.33
CA GLU A 61 0.46 11.92 -0.90
C GLU A 61 -0.53 11.01 -0.15
N GLU A 62 -0.80 9.81 -0.65
CA GLU A 62 -1.66 8.82 0.03
C GLU A 62 -1.10 8.35 1.39
N VAL A 63 0.23 8.25 1.54
CA VAL A 63 0.86 7.83 2.80
C VAL A 63 0.87 8.94 3.86
N LYS A 64 0.83 10.20 3.43
CA LYS A 64 0.85 11.36 4.35
C LYS A 64 -0.55 11.78 4.82
N ALA A 65 -1.60 11.34 4.13
CA ALA A 65 -3.00 11.64 4.43
C ALA A 65 -3.53 10.80 5.59
#